data_AF-A0A2T7DMI6-F1
#
_entry.id   AF-A0A2T7DMI6-F1
#
_cell.length_a   1.000
_cell.length_b   1.000
_cell.length_c   1.000
_cell.angle_alpha   90.00
_cell.angle_beta   90.00
_cell.angle_gamma   90.00
#
_symmetry.space_group_name_H-M   'P 1'
#
loop_
_entity.id
_entity.type
_entity.pdbx_description
1 polymer ?
#
loop_
_entity_poly.entity_id
_entity_poly.type
_entity_poly.pdbx_seq_one_letter_code
_entity_poly.pdbx_strand_id
1 'polypeptide(L)'
;MDTNTSSSSSGGGGAGAGTEQRGLGLVEVQAAAAALRRSEVFHVVKELVGFVLYMHHQIPSVLQSLENEFASLKEEMTEMTLQPAELKPSDQIKYNTRKREVRCRIKKHEKLMNGISTLLCALQQALDEVSSIEGVVLILGGSLVRPLFVYDITISHGTFDSGSAKDQALTKLAQSVSRKAIRALVSCGAGSLSYTGPSKLFLLVRCPSTLNLPLDFLPKRDFRYSKKVLLFCQGCTSSNAYKVQ
;
A
#
# COMPACT_ATOMS: atom_id res chain seq x y z
N MET A 1 -51.46 -54.96 -1.71
CA MET A 1 -50.59 -54.31 -0.72
C MET A 1 -50.26 -52.90 -1.20
N ASP A 2 -51.28 -52.04 -1.27
CA ASP A 2 -51.49 -50.93 -0.32
C ASP A 2 -50.22 -50.17 0.14
N THR A 3 -50.13 -48.84 0.12
CA THR A 3 -51.23 -47.87 0.37
C THR A 3 -50.97 -46.46 -0.17
N ASN A 4 -52.09 -45.80 -0.50
CA ASN A 4 -52.32 -44.34 -0.55
C ASN A 4 -52.27 -43.70 0.87
N THR A 5 -52.17 -42.38 1.12
CA THR A 5 -51.87 -41.17 0.31
C THR A 5 -51.78 -39.96 1.25
N SER A 6 -50.88 -38.97 1.03
CA SER A 6 -51.23 -37.56 1.30
C SER A 6 -50.23 -36.53 0.77
N SER A 7 -50.73 -35.60 -0.04
CA SER A 7 -50.13 -34.33 -0.41
C SER A 7 -50.20 -33.29 0.73
N SER A 8 -49.20 -32.41 0.82
CA SER A 8 -49.43 -31.03 1.27
C SER A 8 -48.62 -30.05 0.42
N SER A 9 -49.34 -29.08 -0.16
CA SER A 9 -48.80 -28.03 -1.01
C SER A 9 -49.07 -26.67 -0.39
N SER A 10 -48.03 -25.88 -0.14
CA SER A 10 -48.14 -24.45 0.14
C SER A 10 -47.17 -23.68 -0.77
N GLY A 11 -47.73 -23.01 -1.77
CA GLY A 11 -46.97 -22.17 -2.70
C GLY A 11 -46.90 -20.71 -2.27
N GLY A 12 -45.97 -19.98 -2.87
CA GLY A 12 -45.70 -18.56 -2.63
C GLY A 12 -44.28 -18.36 -2.10
N GLY A 13 -43.42 -17.55 -2.72
CA GLY A 13 -43.58 -16.72 -3.92
C GLY A 13 -42.70 -15.47 -3.81
N GLY A 14 -42.14 -15.00 -4.93
CA GLY A 14 -41.49 -13.69 -4.99
C GLY A 14 -39.99 -13.65 -4.72
N ALA A 15 -39.24 -13.58 -5.82
CA ALA A 15 -38.12 -12.66 -6.07
C ALA A 15 -37.33 -12.03 -4.90
N GLY A 16 -36.00 -12.08 -5.01
CA GLY A 16 -35.16 -10.97 -4.55
C GLY A 16 -33.74 -11.34 -4.15
N ALA A 17 -32.78 -10.62 -4.73
CA ALA A 17 -31.43 -10.44 -4.17
C ALA A 17 -30.68 -11.72 -3.77
N GLY A 18 -30.37 -12.55 -4.77
CA GLY A 18 -29.08 -13.24 -4.80
C GLY A 18 -27.97 -12.18 -4.76
N THR A 19 -27.62 -11.75 -3.55
CA THR A 19 -26.59 -10.75 -3.31
C THR A 19 -25.28 -11.38 -3.73
N GLU A 20 -24.68 -10.90 -4.83
CA GLU A 20 -23.28 -11.18 -5.12
C GLU A 20 -22.43 -10.61 -3.97
N GLN A 21 -22.20 -11.43 -2.96
CA GLN A 21 -21.03 -11.30 -2.10
C GLN A 21 -19.82 -11.57 -3.00
N ARG A 22 -19.39 -10.55 -3.75
CA ARG A 22 -18.05 -10.51 -4.33
C ARG A 22 -17.08 -10.75 -3.19
N GLY A 23 -16.46 -11.94 -3.23
CA GLY A 23 -15.92 -12.59 -2.05
C GLY A 23 -14.91 -11.72 -1.32
N LEU A 24 -14.93 -11.81 0.01
CA LEU A 24 -13.86 -11.29 0.85
C LEU A 24 -12.58 -12.05 0.50
N GLY A 25 -11.71 -11.43 -0.30
CA GLY A 25 -10.42 -12.00 -0.69
C GLY A 25 -9.44 -11.94 0.48
N LEU A 26 -9.53 -12.90 1.40
CA LEU A 26 -8.55 -13.10 2.46
C LEU A 26 -7.45 -14.03 1.96
N VAL A 27 -6.22 -13.53 1.89
CA VAL A 27 -5.04 -14.30 1.45
C VAL A 27 -3.96 -14.30 2.51
N GLU A 28 -3.64 -15.47 3.03
CA GLU A 28 -2.54 -15.60 3.97
C GLU A 28 -1.20 -15.69 3.22
N VAL A 29 -0.30 -14.75 3.52
CA VAL A 29 1.03 -14.60 2.93
C VAL A 29 2.05 -14.90 4.03
N GLN A 30 2.20 -16.19 4.32
CA GLN A 30 3.16 -16.68 5.31
C GLN A 30 4.60 -16.24 4.96
N ALA A 31 5.28 -15.63 5.92
CA ALA A 31 6.69 -15.24 5.83
C ALA A 31 7.59 -16.33 6.45
N ALA A 32 8.92 -16.13 6.40
CA ALA A 32 9.85 -17.01 7.10
C ALA A 32 9.59 -17.02 8.63
N ALA A 33 10.07 -18.05 9.33
CA ALA A 33 9.77 -18.27 10.76
C ALA A 33 10.30 -17.16 11.71
N ALA A 34 11.17 -16.28 11.24
CA ALA A 34 11.59 -15.09 11.99
C ALA A 34 10.58 -13.94 11.82
N ALA A 35 10.25 -13.26 12.92
CA ALA A 35 9.46 -12.03 12.89
C ALA A 35 10.11 -10.99 11.95
N LEU A 36 9.30 -10.32 11.12
CA LEU A 36 9.77 -9.26 10.23
C LEU A 36 10.29 -8.08 11.06
N ARG A 37 11.49 -7.59 10.73
CA ARG A 37 12.04 -6.38 11.37
C ARG A 37 11.29 -5.12 10.92
N ARG A 38 11.44 -4.01 11.64
CA ARG A 38 10.81 -2.72 11.28
C ARG A 38 11.11 -2.28 9.85
N SER A 39 12.37 -2.37 9.42
CA SER A 39 12.79 -2.05 8.06
C SER A 39 12.15 -2.96 7.01
N GLU A 40 11.95 -4.24 7.33
CA GLU A 40 11.32 -5.21 6.42
C GLU A 40 9.82 -4.95 6.28
N VAL A 41 9.13 -4.62 7.38
CA VAL A 41 7.73 -4.16 7.34
C VAL A 41 7.61 -2.86 6.55
N PHE A 42 8.51 -1.89 6.77
CA PHE A 42 8.56 -0.65 5.99
C PHE A 42 8.71 -0.93 4.48
N HIS A 43 9.65 -1.79 4.09
CA HIS A 43 9.86 -2.16 2.69
C HIS A 43 8.65 -2.90 2.10
N VAL A 44 8.03 -3.83 2.82
CA VAL A 44 6.82 -4.53 2.34
C VAL A 44 5.67 -3.56 2.14
N VAL A 45 5.43 -2.64 3.09
CA VAL A 45 4.37 -1.64 2.96
C VAL A 45 4.68 -0.63 1.85
N LYS A 46 5.94 -0.19 1.66
CA LYS A 46 6.33 0.68 0.53
C LYS A 46 6.03 0.02 -0.82
N GLU A 47 6.41 -1.25 -1.00
CA GLU A 47 6.12 -2.00 -2.22
C GLU A 47 4.61 -2.15 -2.45
N LEU A 48 3.84 -2.43 -1.39
CA LEU A 48 2.38 -2.52 -1.47
C LEU A 48 1.70 -1.18 -1.77
N VAL A 49 2.19 -0.06 -1.23
CA VAL A 49 1.74 1.29 -1.60
C VAL A 49 2.01 1.57 -3.08
N GLY A 50 3.21 1.26 -3.57
CA GLY A 50 3.57 1.41 -4.99
C GLY A 50 2.68 0.55 -5.90
N PHE A 51 2.44 -0.71 -5.53
CA PHE A 51 1.53 -1.62 -6.22
C PHE A 51 0.09 -1.10 -6.25
N VAL A 52 -0.48 -0.73 -5.10
CA VAL A 52 -1.87 -0.23 -5.01
C VAL A 52 -2.04 1.05 -5.83
N LEU A 53 -1.10 2.00 -5.75
CA LEU A 53 -1.16 3.23 -6.56
C LEU A 53 -1.07 2.95 -8.06
N TYR A 54 -0.23 2.00 -8.48
CA TYR A 54 -0.07 1.62 -9.89
C TYR A 54 -1.30 0.88 -10.42
N MET A 55 -1.77 -0.16 -9.73
CA MET A 55 -2.92 -0.97 -10.15
C MET A 55 -4.24 -0.20 -10.21
N HIS A 56 -4.38 0.87 -9.42
CA HIS A 56 -5.55 1.77 -9.47
C HIS A 56 -5.34 3.00 -10.37
N HIS A 57 -4.28 2.99 -11.19
CA HIS A 57 -3.91 4.08 -12.12
C HIS A 57 -3.82 5.47 -11.45
N GLN A 58 -3.38 5.52 -10.19
CA GLN A 58 -3.12 6.78 -9.47
C GLN A 58 -1.71 7.32 -9.77
N ILE A 59 -0.81 6.45 -10.26
CA ILE A 59 0.53 6.80 -10.78
C ILE A 59 0.75 6.20 -12.18
N PRO A 60 1.52 6.86 -13.07
CA PRO A 60 1.65 6.46 -14.48
C PRO A 60 2.64 5.29 -14.72
N SER A 61 3.49 4.97 -13.75
CA SER A 61 4.45 3.86 -13.81
C SER A 61 4.77 3.36 -12.40
N VAL A 62 5.53 2.26 -12.29
CA VAL A 62 5.93 1.67 -11.01
C VAL A 62 6.72 2.69 -10.18
N LEU A 63 6.44 2.77 -8.87
CA LEU A 63 6.98 3.78 -7.96
C LEU A 63 8.51 3.92 -8.04
N GLN A 64 9.25 2.82 -8.07
CA GLN A 64 10.72 2.84 -8.20
C GLN A 64 11.20 3.58 -9.46
N SER A 65 10.48 3.46 -10.58
CA SER A 65 10.82 4.17 -11.83
C SER A 65 10.61 5.68 -11.69
N LEU A 66 9.58 6.10 -10.95
CA LEU A 66 9.29 7.52 -10.70
C LEU A 66 10.29 8.13 -9.70
N GLU A 67 10.68 7.37 -8.68
CA GLU A 67 11.76 7.75 -7.75
C GLU A 67 13.06 7.99 -8.51
N ASN A 68 13.46 7.06 -9.39
CA ASN A 68 14.67 7.18 -10.20
C ASN A 68 14.61 8.34 -11.21
N GLU A 69 13.48 8.53 -11.93
CA GLU A 69 13.31 9.66 -12.85
C GLU A 69 13.39 10.99 -12.10
N PHE A 70 12.73 11.11 -10.95
CA PHE A 70 12.71 12.34 -10.17
C PHE A 70 14.09 12.66 -9.57
N ALA A 71 14.83 11.66 -9.11
CA ALA A 71 16.20 11.82 -8.64
C ALA A 71 17.12 12.32 -9.77
N SER A 72 17.10 11.66 -10.93
CA SER A 72 17.88 12.06 -12.11
C SER A 72 17.54 13.48 -12.59
N LEU A 73 16.25 13.87 -12.59
CA LEU A 73 15.84 15.25 -12.92
C LEU A 73 16.36 16.28 -11.90
N LYS A 74 16.37 15.96 -10.61
CA LYS A 74 16.92 16.83 -9.56
C LYS A 74 18.45 16.96 -9.71
N GLU A 75 19.13 15.87 -10.00
CA GLU A 75 20.57 15.82 -10.29
C GLU A 75 20.94 16.67 -11.51
N GLU A 76 20.28 16.46 -12.66
CA GLU A 76 20.49 17.24 -13.89
C GLU A 76 20.23 18.75 -13.65
N MET A 77 19.25 19.10 -12.82
CA MET A 77 19.01 20.48 -12.40
C MET A 77 20.14 21.05 -11.54
N THR A 78 20.71 20.26 -10.61
CA THR A 78 21.85 20.69 -9.79
C THR A 78 23.11 20.86 -10.63
N GLU A 79 23.45 19.92 -11.50
CA GLU A 79 24.57 20.03 -12.44
C GLU A 79 24.43 21.27 -13.33
N MET A 80 23.25 21.48 -13.92
CA MET A 80 22.96 22.69 -14.69
C MET A 80 23.11 23.95 -13.83
N THR A 81 22.74 23.97 -12.55
CA THR A 81 22.96 25.17 -11.70
C THR A 81 24.43 25.43 -11.35
N LEU A 82 25.31 24.44 -11.47
CA LEU A 82 26.73 24.56 -11.14
C LEU A 82 27.63 24.91 -12.36
N GLN A 83 27.16 24.73 -13.59
CA GLN A 83 27.96 25.07 -14.79
C GLN A 83 28.17 26.59 -14.94
N PRO A 84 29.43 27.06 -15.14
CA PRO A 84 29.74 28.46 -15.45
C PRO A 84 29.12 28.95 -16.77
N ALA A 85 28.87 30.25 -16.87
CA ALA A 85 28.10 30.86 -17.95
C ALA A 85 28.82 31.03 -19.30
N GLU A 86 30.00 30.42 -19.50
CA GLU A 86 30.81 30.57 -20.71
C GLU A 86 30.38 29.59 -21.82
N LEU A 87 29.12 29.72 -22.26
CA LEU A 87 28.59 29.00 -23.42
C LEU A 87 28.44 29.93 -24.63
N LYS A 88 28.68 29.39 -25.83
CA LYS A 88 28.39 30.11 -27.08
C LYS A 88 26.89 30.48 -27.14
N PRO A 89 26.49 31.61 -27.75
CA PRO A 89 25.09 32.05 -27.75
C PRO A 89 24.06 31.01 -28.25
N SER A 90 24.42 30.20 -29.24
CA SER A 90 23.60 29.10 -29.75
C SER A 90 23.37 28.00 -28.71
N ASP A 91 24.41 27.67 -27.95
CA ASP A 91 24.39 26.58 -26.97
C ASP A 91 23.76 27.05 -25.66
N GLN A 92 23.93 28.33 -25.32
CA GLN A 92 23.21 29.00 -24.24
C GLN A 92 21.69 28.96 -24.42
N ILE A 93 21.17 29.09 -25.66
CA ILE A 93 19.73 28.97 -25.96
C ILE A 93 19.23 27.53 -25.77
N LYS A 94 19.99 26.53 -26.28
CA LYS A 94 19.66 25.10 -26.12
C LYS A 94 19.66 24.71 -24.64
N TYR A 95 20.72 25.06 -23.92
CA TYR A 95 20.88 24.85 -22.48
C TYR A 95 19.74 25.51 -21.69
N ASN A 96 19.39 26.78 -21.97
CA ASN A 96 18.29 27.46 -21.29
C ASN A 96 16.92 26.81 -21.57
N THR A 97 16.74 26.27 -22.77
CA THR A 97 15.53 25.50 -23.13
C THR A 97 15.46 24.19 -22.34
N ARG A 98 16.55 23.43 -22.28
CA ARG A 98 16.64 22.20 -21.48
C ARG A 98 16.42 22.44 -19.99
N LYS A 99 17.04 23.49 -19.42
CA LYS A 99 16.88 23.92 -18.03
C LYS A 99 15.42 24.26 -17.69
N ARG A 100 14.66 24.83 -18.65
CA ARG A 100 13.21 25.07 -18.51
C ARG A 100 12.41 23.76 -18.54
N GLU A 101 12.74 22.84 -19.45
CA GLU A 101 12.09 21.51 -19.55
C GLU A 101 12.24 20.72 -18.23
N VAL A 102 13.47 20.55 -17.75
CA VAL A 102 13.77 19.81 -16.51
C VAL A 102 13.06 20.44 -15.31
N ARG A 103 13.09 21.78 -15.20
CA ARG A 103 12.35 22.50 -14.15
C ARG A 103 10.84 22.24 -14.21
N CYS A 104 10.26 22.14 -15.42
CA CYS A 104 8.86 21.81 -15.60
C CYS A 104 8.55 20.36 -15.20
N ARG A 105 9.40 19.40 -15.59
CA ARG A 105 9.27 17.98 -15.23
C ARG A 105 9.41 17.75 -13.72
N ILE A 106 10.32 18.46 -13.05
CA ILE A 106 10.42 18.46 -11.58
C ILE A 106 9.08 18.92 -10.98
N LYS A 107 8.61 20.13 -11.33
CA LYS A 107 7.36 20.70 -10.78
C LYS A 107 6.13 19.80 -11.00
N LYS A 108 6.09 19.05 -12.12
CA LYS A 108 5.03 18.09 -12.42
C LYS A 108 5.00 16.92 -11.43
N HIS A 109 6.16 16.35 -11.11
CA HIS A 109 6.28 15.19 -10.21
C HIS A 109 6.36 15.56 -8.72
N GLU A 110 6.81 16.77 -8.40
CA GLU A 110 7.12 17.24 -7.04
C GLU A 110 5.96 17.06 -6.04
N LYS A 111 4.71 17.36 -6.43
CA LYS A 111 3.55 17.15 -5.54
C LYS A 111 3.31 15.68 -5.20
N LEU A 112 3.46 14.79 -6.19
CA LEU A 112 3.28 13.35 -6.01
C LEU A 112 4.41 12.79 -5.15
N MET A 113 5.66 13.08 -5.52
CA MET A 113 6.84 12.58 -4.82
C MET A 113 6.87 13.07 -3.37
N ASN A 114 6.64 14.36 -3.11
CA ASN A 114 6.56 14.88 -1.75
C ASN A 114 5.43 14.20 -0.94
N GLY A 115 4.25 13.97 -1.54
CA GLY A 115 3.15 13.27 -0.88
C GLY A 115 3.50 11.83 -0.49
N ILE A 116 4.20 11.10 -1.37
CA ILE A 116 4.67 9.74 -1.08
C ILE A 116 5.80 9.76 -0.03
N SER A 117 6.75 10.69 -0.13
CA SER A 117 7.82 10.85 0.85
C SER A 117 7.28 11.20 2.25
N THR A 118 6.29 12.09 2.36
CA THR A 118 5.61 12.37 3.63
C THR A 118 4.89 11.14 4.17
N LEU A 119 4.15 10.41 3.33
CA LEU A 119 3.44 9.18 3.73
C LEU A 119 4.41 8.11 4.27
N LEU A 120 5.54 7.90 3.57
CA LEU A 120 6.57 6.95 3.98
C LEU A 120 7.32 7.43 5.23
N CYS A 121 7.59 8.73 5.37
CA CYS A 121 8.22 9.28 6.57
C CYS A 121 7.33 9.10 7.82
N ALA A 122 6.03 9.39 7.70
CA ALA A 122 5.06 9.16 8.77
C ALA A 122 4.98 7.67 9.15
N LEU A 123 4.96 6.76 8.16
CA LEU A 123 5.02 5.31 8.41
C LEU A 123 6.32 4.90 9.13
N GLN A 124 7.45 5.48 8.74
CA GLN A 124 8.75 5.20 9.35
C GLN A 124 8.79 5.65 10.82
N GLN A 125 8.29 6.86 11.12
CA GLN A 125 8.14 7.36 12.50
C GLN A 125 7.21 6.45 13.31
N ALA A 126 6.06 6.04 12.75
CA ALA A 126 5.14 5.12 13.42
C ALA A 126 5.76 3.75 13.69
N LEU A 127 6.64 3.25 12.83
CA LEU A 127 7.41 2.03 13.08
C LEU A 127 8.46 2.22 14.18
N ASP A 128 9.21 3.33 14.17
CA ASP A 128 10.28 3.62 15.13
C ASP A 128 9.74 3.92 16.54
N GLU A 129 8.60 4.61 16.68
CA GLU A 129 8.04 5.02 17.97
C GLU A 129 7.17 3.95 18.66
N VAL A 130 6.55 3.06 17.89
CA VAL A 130 5.62 2.06 18.42
C VAL A 130 6.34 0.73 18.67
N SER A 131 6.10 0.13 19.85
CA SER A 131 6.77 -1.11 20.27
C SER A 131 6.31 -2.36 19.49
N SER A 132 5.06 -2.39 19.03
CA SER A 132 4.51 -3.48 18.20
C SER A 132 3.36 -2.97 17.31
N ILE A 133 3.28 -3.52 16.09
CA ILE A 133 2.23 -3.20 15.11
C ILE A 133 1.50 -4.50 14.77
N GLU A 134 0.18 -4.47 14.95
CA GLU A 134 -0.74 -5.57 14.64
C GLU A 134 -1.07 -5.62 13.13
N GLY A 135 -0.95 -4.49 12.44
CA GLY A 135 -1.16 -4.41 11.01
C GLY A 135 -1.17 -3.01 10.44
N VAL A 136 -1.26 -2.93 9.11
CA VAL A 136 -1.32 -1.71 8.33
C VAL A 136 -2.47 -1.82 7.34
N VAL A 137 -3.33 -0.81 7.28
CA VAL A 137 -4.47 -0.78 6.35
C VAL A 137 -4.27 0.35 5.35
N LEU A 138 -4.26 0.01 4.07
CA LEU A 138 -4.28 0.96 2.96
C LEU A 138 -5.72 1.09 2.45
N ILE A 139 -6.26 2.30 2.46
CA ILE A 139 -7.61 2.60 2.01
C ILE A 139 -7.53 3.51 0.78
N LEU A 140 -8.14 3.12 -0.33
CA LEU A 140 -8.30 3.97 -1.49
C LEU A 140 -9.78 4.38 -1.65
N GLY A 141 -10.07 5.68 -1.69
CA GLY A 141 -11.44 6.18 -1.90
C GLY A 141 -11.60 7.69 -1.69
N GLY A 142 -12.84 8.15 -1.54
CA GLY A 142 -13.13 9.57 -1.32
C GLY A 142 -12.88 10.03 0.13
N SER A 143 -13.08 9.12 1.10
CA SER A 143 -12.82 9.35 2.52
C SER A 143 -12.60 8.03 3.25
N LEU A 144 -12.02 8.09 4.45
CA LEU A 144 -11.89 6.95 5.37
C LEU A 144 -13.21 6.19 5.59
N VAL A 145 -14.32 6.91 5.71
CA VAL A 145 -15.65 6.32 5.98
C VAL A 145 -16.28 5.73 4.71
N ARG A 146 -15.87 6.19 3.53
CA ARG A 146 -16.37 5.76 2.21
C ARG A 146 -15.20 5.27 1.34
N PRO A 147 -14.60 4.12 1.70
CA PRO A 147 -13.56 3.49 0.89
C PRO A 147 -14.18 2.91 -0.40
N LEU A 148 -13.38 2.85 -1.46
CA LEU A 148 -13.66 2.02 -2.63
C LEU A 148 -12.95 0.67 -2.48
N PHE A 149 -11.69 0.72 -2.05
CA PHE A 149 -10.83 -0.42 -1.83
C PHE A 149 -10.17 -0.33 -0.45
N VAL A 150 -10.05 -1.48 0.20
CA VAL A 150 -9.31 -1.62 1.46
C VAL A 150 -8.37 -2.81 1.31
N TYR A 151 -7.08 -2.57 1.58
CA TYR A 151 -6.04 -3.58 1.69
C TYR A 151 -5.63 -3.64 3.15
N ASP A 152 -6.00 -4.72 3.83
CA ASP A 152 -5.75 -4.92 5.24
C ASP A 152 -4.58 -5.88 5.42
N ILE A 153 -3.44 -5.41 5.91
CA ILE A 153 -2.20 -6.19 6.07
C ILE A 153 -2.02 -6.48 7.56
N THR A 154 -2.33 -7.70 8.03
CA THR A 154 -2.14 -8.08 9.43
C THR A 154 -0.78 -8.73 9.66
N ILE A 155 -0.17 -8.45 10.82
CA ILE A 155 1.17 -8.91 11.20
C ILE A 155 1.04 -9.67 12.51
N SER A 156 0.98 -11.00 12.44
CA SER A 156 0.57 -11.82 13.58
C SER A 156 1.62 -11.96 14.69
N HIS A 157 2.89 -11.70 14.40
CA HIS A 157 4.02 -11.89 15.33
C HIS A 157 5.08 -10.77 15.24
N GLY A 158 4.64 -9.52 15.09
CA GLY A 158 5.50 -8.34 14.97
C GLY A 158 6.14 -7.87 16.28
N THR A 159 6.89 -8.72 16.98
CA THR A 159 7.79 -8.28 18.06
C THR A 159 9.05 -7.70 17.44
N PHE A 160 9.07 -6.38 17.29
CA PHE A 160 10.23 -5.68 16.76
C PHE A 160 11.38 -5.66 17.76
N ASP A 161 12.61 -5.81 17.26
CA ASP A 161 13.84 -5.72 18.04
C ASP A 161 14.14 -4.25 18.44
N SER A 162 15.39 -3.91 18.77
CA SER A 162 15.81 -2.51 19.01
C SER A 162 16.25 -1.78 17.73
N GLY A 163 16.09 -2.39 16.54
CA GLY A 163 16.51 -1.81 15.27
C GLY A 163 15.54 -0.76 14.73
N SER A 164 16.06 0.31 14.12
CA SER A 164 15.25 1.36 13.48
C SER A 164 14.82 0.98 12.06
N ALA A 165 13.64 1.45 11.65
CA ALA A 165 13.17 1.45 10.26
C ALA A 165 14.03 2.31 9.31
N LYS A 166 15.06 3.00 9.81
CA LYS A 166 16.08 3.72 9.01
C LYS A 166 17.13 2.81 8.36
N ASP A 167 17.20 1.54 8.75
CA ASP A 167 18.08 0.58 8.09
C ASP A 167 17.51 0.17 6.73
N GLN A 168 17.74 1.02 5.71
CA GLN A 168 17.18 0.91 4.35
C GLN A 168 17.79 -0.23 3.50
N ALA A 169 18.56 -1.12 4.12
CA ALA A 169 19.15 -2.28 3.47
C ALA A 169 18.05 -3.26 3.04
N LEU A 170 17.65 -3.16 1.76
CA LEU A 170 16.60 -3.97 1.14
C LEU A 170 16.88 -5.48 1.27
N THR A 171 16.31 -6.13 2.28
CA THR A 171 16.61 -7.54 2.57
C THR A 171 16.00 -8.46 1.51
N LYS A 172 16.67 -9.59 1.23
CA LYS A 172 16.13 -10.65 0.36
C LYS A 172 14.79 -11.18 0.90
N LEU A 173 14.62 -11.19 2.21
CA LEU A 173 13.36 -11.56 2.88
C LEU A 173 12.25 -10.58 2.53
N ALA A 174 12.43 -9.28 2.79
CA ALA A 174 11.46 -8.24 2.47
C ALA A 174 11.03 -8.31 0.99
N GLN A 175 11.99 -8.37 0.06
CA GLN A 175 11.69 -8.56 -1.37
C GLN A 175 10.86 -9.82 -1.65
N SER A 176 11.19 -10.96 -1.03
CA SER A 176 10.48 -12.21 -1.27
C SER A 176 9.03 -12.15 -0.75
N VAL A 177 8.83 -11.49 0.39
CA VAL A 177 7.51 -11.28 1.01
C VAL A 177 6.70 -10.31 0.19
N SER A 178 7.25 -9.16 -0.24
CA SER A 178 6.57 -8.22 -1.15
C SER A 178 6.12 -8.90 -2.44
N ARG A 179 6.97 -9.72 -3.08
CA ARG A 179 6.60 -10.46 -4.28
C ARG A 179 5.52 -11.52 -4.02
N LYS A 180 5.51 -12.19 -2.85
CA LYS A 180 4.47 -13.15 -2.46
C LYS A 180 3.14 -12.43 -2.18
N ALA A 181 3.19 -11.29 -1.50
CA ALA A 181 2.07 -10.39 -1.20
C ALA A 181 1.41 -9.86 -2.48
N ILE A 182 2.20 -9.28 -3.39
CA ILE A 182 1.70 -8.76 -4.67
C ILE A 182 1.05 -9.87 -5.51
N ARG A 183 1.68 -11.05 -5.61
CA ARG A 183 1.06 -12.19 -6.32
C ARG A 183 -0.26 -12.64 -5.68
N ALA A 184 -0.32 -12.71 -4.35
CA ALA A 184 -1.54 -13.02 -3.61
C ALA A 184 -2.68 -12.03 -3.92
N LEU A 185 -2.39 -10.72 -3.90
CA LEU A 185 -3.36 -9.68 -4.23
C LEU A 185 -3.83 -9.78 -5.70
N VAL A 186 -2.92 -10.00 -6.65
CA VAL A 186 -3.27 -10.22 -8.07
C VAL A 186 -4.14 -11.46 -8.25
N SER A 187 -3.84 -12.58 -7.57
CA SER A 187 -4.66 -13.80 -7.60
C SER A 187 -6.05 -13.61 -7.01
N CYS A 188 -6.24 -12.67 -6.08
CA CYS A 188 -7.57 -12.26 -5.60
C CYS A 188 -8.28 -11.23 -6.49
N GLY A 189 -7.70 -10.85 -7.64
CA GLY A 189 -8.31 -9.89 -8.57
C GLY A 189 -8.10 -8.43 -8.18
N ALA A 190 -7.08 -8.10 -7.37
CA ALA A 190 -6.68 -6.70 -7.19
C ALA A 190 -6.27 -6.10 -8.56
N GLY A 191 -6.91 -5.00 -8.95
CA GLY A 191 -6.73 -4.38 -10.27
C GLY A 191 -7.56 -4.99 -11.41
N SER A 192 -8.46 -5.94 -11.14
CA SER A 192 -9.41 -6.48 -12.14
C SER A 192 -10.55 -5.53 -12.51
N LEU A 193 -10.61 -4.36 -11.88
CA LEU A 193 -11.73 -3.42 -11.97
C LEU A 193 -11.35 -2.21 -12.81
N SER A 194 -12.32 -1.72 -13.59
CA SER A 194 -12.16 -0.51 -14.41
C SER A 194 -11.83 0.70 -13.54
N TYR A 195 -11.02 1.61 -14.09
CA TYR A 195 -10.60 2.84 -13.43
C TYR A 195 -11.80 3.66 -12.90
N THR A 196 -11.84 3.90 -11.58
CA THR A 196 -12.93 4.60 -10.90
C THR A 196 -12.69 6.11 -10.73
N GLY A 197 -11.65 6.66 -11.34
CA GLY A 197 -11.27 8.07 -11.20
C GLY A 197 -10.19 8.35 -10.14
N PRO A 198 -9.82 9.63 -9.95
CA PRO A 198 -8.87 10.04 -8.91
C PRO A 198 -9.40 9.71 -7.51
N SER A 199 -8.57 9.07 -6.69
CA SER A 199 -8.93 8.66 -5.33
C SER A 199 -7.84 9.05 -4.33
N LYS A 200 -8.22 9.23 -3.06
CA LYS A 200 -7.27 9.49 -1.98
C LYS A 200 -6.82 8.17 -1.38
N LEU A 201 -5.50 8.00 -1.23
CA LEU A 201 -4.92 6.95 -0.41
C LEU A 201 -4.86 7.42 1.04
N PHE A 202 -5.31 6.58 1.96
CA PHE A 202 -5.16 6.75 3.40
C PHE A 202 -4.43 5.55 3.98
N LEU A 203 -3.57 5.80 4.96
CA LEU A 203 -2.80 4.80 5.70
C LEU A 203 -3.28 4.80 7.15
N LEU A 204 -3.67 3.63 7.66
CA LEU A 204 -3.91 3.41 9.08
C LEU A 204 -2.90 2.39 9.59
N VAL A 205 -2.32 2.66 10.75
CA VAL A 205 -1.51 1.70 11.50
C VAL A 205 -2.38 1.17 12.65
N ARG A 206 -2.44 -0.15 12.82
CA ARG A 206 -3.01 -0.80 13.99
C ARG A 206 -1.89 -1.18 14.93
N CYS A 207 -1.99 -0.73 16.17
CA CYS A 207 -1.07 -1.06 17.24
C CYS A 207 -1.86 -1.21 18.54
N PRO A 208 -1.30 -1.90 19.55
CA PRO A 208 -1.86 -1.88 20.89
C PRO A 208 -1.97 -0.45 21.41
N SER A 209 -2.85 -0.22 22.39
CA SER A 209 -3.11 1.11 22.93
C SER A 209 -1.94 1.61 23.78
N THR A 210 -0.92 2.20 23.14
CA THR A 210 0.19 2.89 23.81
C THR A 210 -0.11 4.38 23.98
N LEU A 211 0.40 4.98 25.07
CA LEU A 211 0.22 6.41 25.35
C LEU A 211 1.04 7.32 24.42
N ASN A 212 2.13 6.80 23.85
CA ASN A 212 2.94 7.50 22.86
C ASN A 212 2.28 7.34 21.48
N LEU A 213 2.03 8.47 20.82
CA LEU A 213 1.39 8.58 19.52
C LEU A 213 2.33 9.35 18.58
N PRO A 214 2.66 8.80 17.39
CA PRO A 214 3.43 9.52 16.38
C PRO A 214 2.75 10.81 15.95
N LEU A 215 3.53 11.87 15.78
CA LEU A 215 3.03 13.23 15.56
C LEU A 215 2.09 13.34 14.33
N ASP A 216 2.36 12.54 13.31
CA ASP A 216 1.60 12.51 12.05
C ASP A 216 0.30 11.66 12.12
N PHE A 217 0.03 10.96 13.23
CA PHE A 217 -1.11 10.04 13.38
C PHE A 217 -2.18 10.53 14.37
N LEU A 218 -3.42 10.59 13.89
CA LEU A 218 -4.60 10.93 14.72
C LEU A 218 -5.33 9.66 15.17
N PRO A 219 -5.58 9.43 16.47
CA PRO A 219 -6.33 8.27 16.98
C PRO A 219 -7.71 8.10 16.34
N LYS A 220 -8.11 6.85 16.08
CA LYS A 220 -9.36 6.47 15.40
C LYS A 220 -10.14 5.38 16.16
N ARG A 221 -10.39 5.61 17.45
CA ARG A 221 -10.96 4.62 18.40
C ARG A 221 -12.27 3.94 17.93
N ASP A 222 -13.15 4.69 17.26
CA ASP A 222 -14.47 4.20 16.82
C ASP A 222 -14.60 4.03 15.29
N PHE A 223 -13.49 3.80 14.60
CA PHE A 223 -13.50 3.77 13.13
C PHE A 223 -14.26 2.58 12.54
N ARG A 224 -15.26 2.88 11.72
CA ARG A 224 -16.06 1.90 10.97
C ARG A 224 -16.37 2.41 9.56
N TYR A 225 -16.35 1.50 8.59
CA TYR A 225 -16.71 1.81 7.20
C TYR A 225 -18.22 1.90 7.00
N SER A 226 -18.66 2.77 6.09
CA SER A 226 -20.07 2.91 5.68
C SER A 226 -20.51 1.80 4.70
N LYS A 227 -20.47 0.53 5.16
CA LYS A 227 -21.11 -0.70 4.62
C LYS A 227 -21.02 -1.05 3.11
N LYS A 228 -20.37 -0.27 2.24
CA LYS A 228 -20.13 -0.60 0.81
C LYS A 228 -18.63 -0.59 0.54
N VAL A 229 -17.97 -1.74 0.65
CA VAL A 229 -16.51 -1.86 0.60
C VAL A 229 -16.11 -3.14 -0.13
N LEU A 230 -15.15 -3.06 -1.06
CA LEU A 230 -14.40 -4.23 -1.51
C LEU A 230 -13.17 -4.39 -0.62
N LEU A 231 -13.15 -5.49 0.12
CA LEU A 231 -12.16 -5.78 1.16
C LEU A 231 -11.18 -6.85 0.65
N PHE A 232 -9.91 -6.49 0.55
CA PHE A 232 -8.80 -7.41 0.35
C PHE A 232 -8.04 -7.53 1.68
N CYS A 233 -8.06 -8.71 2.28
CA CYS A 233 -7.34 -8.99 3.52
C CYS A 233 -6.09 -9.81 3.21
N GLN A 234 -4.96 -9.44 3.80
CA GLN A 234 -3.71 -10.16 3.69
C GLN A 234 -3.13 -10.40 5.08
N GLY A 235 -2.99 -11.67 5.47
CA GLY A 235 -2.40 -12.04 6.77
C GLY A 235 -0.96 -12.51 6.64
N CYS A 236 -0.03 -11.94 7.41
CA CYS A 236 1.35 -12.40 7.49
C CYS A 236 1.58 -13.18 8.80
N THR A 237 1.71 -14.51 8.69
CA THR A 237 2.07 -15.42 9.79
C THR A 237 3.51 -15.91 9.66
N SER A 238 4.12 -16.26 10.80
CA SER A 238 5.41 -16.94 10.91
C SER A 238 5.20 -18.28 11.60
N SER A 239 5.47 -19.40 10.92
CA SER A 239 5.23 -20.74 11.47
C SER A 239 6.45 -21.28 12.23
N ASN A 240 6.27 -21.49 13.54
CA ASN A 240 7.18 -22.32 14.34
C ASN A 240 6.84 -23.81 14.14
N ALA A 241 7.45 -24.42 13.11
CA ALA A 241 7.36 -25.86 12.90
C ALA A 241 8.37 -26.62 13.78
N TYR A 242 8.10 -26.71 15.09
CA TYR A 242 8.73 -27.75 15.92
C TYR A 242 8.13 -29.11 15.54
N LYS A 243 8.80 -29.83 14.64
CA LYS A 243 8.54 -31.27 14.49
C LYS A 243 9.49 -32.01 15.42
N VAL A 244 8.98 -32.36 16.61
CA VAL A 244 9.58 -33.39 17.46
C VAL A 244 9.51 -34.70 16.68
N GLN A 245 10.64 -35.37 16.54
CA GLN A 245 10.75 -36.78 16.21
C GLN A 245 12.02 -37.35 16.87
#